data_AF-A0A1L0AL14-F1
#
_entry.id   AF-A0A1L0AL14-F1
#
_cell.length_a   1.000
_cell.length_b   1.000
_cell.length_c   1.000
_cell.angle_alpha   90.00
_cell.angle_beta   90.00
_cell.angle_gamma   90.00
#
_symmetry.space_group_name_H-M   'P 1'
#
loop_
_entity.id
_entity.type
_entity.pdbx_description
1 polymer ?
#
loop_
_entity_poly.entity_id
_entity_poly.type
_entity_poly.pdbx_seq_one_letter_code
_entity_poly.pdbx_strand_id
1 'polypeptide(L)'
;MDNEKQRLICGVGINDTNIELKENGRYISQYRTWRSMLRQAYGVDIKNRRVEGLTICKEWFYFSKYKAWYDTNKLDRFYVSRDIKIPGNKHYSPQRCIFVPYAWGRLLSRENVDLYALYEEMERCRTEYSDNKKLMKLVNDVLKRY
;
A
#
# COMPACT_ATOMS: atom_id res chain seq x y z
N MET A 1 -7.48 -16.69 -34.53
CA MET A 1 -6.42 -16.45 -33.53
C MET A 1 -7.06 -16.62 -32.18
N ASP A 2 -6.74 -17.73 -31.52
CA ASP A 2 -7.37 -18.13 -30.27
C ASP A 2 -7.16 -17.08 -29.19
N ASN A 3 -8.28 -16.59 -28.66
CA ASN A 3 -8.34 -15.68 -27.53
C ASN A 3 -7.90 -16.47 -26.28
N GLU A 4 -6.61 -16.48 -25.96
CA GLU A 4 -6.14 -16.91 -24.64
C GLU A 4 -6.89 -16.07 -23.60
N LYS A 5 -7.88 -16.67 -22.94
CA LYS A 5 -8.63 -15.99 -21.87
C LYS A 5 -7.63 -15.55 -20.82
N GLN A 6 -7.32 -14.26 -20.79
CA GLN A 6 -6.37 -13.68 -19.86
C GLN A 6 -6.81 -14.02 -18.44
N ARG A 7 -5.99 -14.80 -17.73
CA ARG A 7 -6.36 -15.29 -16.40
C ARG A 7 -6.35 -14.12 -15.41
N LEU A 8 -7.54 -13.79 -14.90
CA LEU A 8 -7.71 -12.74 -13.91
C LEU A 8 -7.04 -13.13 -12.57
N ILE A 9 -6.33 -12.20 -11.99
CA ILE A 9 -5.65 -12.34 -10.71
C ILE A 9 -6.65 -11.98 -9.60
N CYS A 10 -6.97 -12.97 -8.76
CA CYS A 10 -8.03 -12.84 -7.74
C CYS A 10 -9.39 -12.42 -8.34
N GLY A 11 -9.70 -12.87 -9.56
CA GLY A 11 -11.00 -12.67 -10.21
C GLY A 11 -11.24 -11.28 -10.81
N VAL A 12 -10.39 -10.29 -10.52
CA VAL A 12 -10.56 -8.91 -11.04
C VAL A 12 -9.29 -8.27 -11.58
N GLY A 13 -8.11 -8.73 -11.16
CA GLY A 13 -6.83 -8.12 -11.52
C GLY A 13 -6.38 -8.49 -12.93
N ILE A 14 -5.97 -7.50 -13.71
CA ILE A 14 -5.51 -7.63 -15.08
C ILE A 14 -4.05 -7.17 -15.14
N ASN A 15 -3.14 -8.07 -15.51
CA ASN A 15 -1.79 -7.67 -15.89
C ASN A 15 -1.79 -7.26 -17.36
N ASP A 16 -2.01 -5.98 -17.62
CA ASP A 16 -2.07 -5.34 -18.93
C ASP A 16 -0.69 -4.83 -19.41
N THR A 17 0.39 -5.47 -18.94
CA THR A 17 1.77 -5.07 -19.26
C THR A 17 2.57 -6.25 -19.80
N ASN A 18 3.52 -5.96 -20.69
CA ASN A 18 4.45 -6.94 -21.26
C ASN A 18 5.85 -6.85 -20.62
N ILE A 19 5.94 -6.36 -19.38
CA ILE A 19 7.22 -6.21 -18.68
C ILE A 19 7.62 -7.52 -18.02
N GLU A 20 8.93 -7.72 -17.86
CA GLU A 20 9.44 -8.79 -17.01
C GLU A 20 9.05 -8.51 -15.55
N LEU A 21 8.28 -9.43 -14.97
CA LEU A 21 7.75 -9.25 -13.62
C LEU A 21 8.71 -9.78 -12.56
N LYS A 22 9.74 -10.55 -12.93
CA LYS A 22 10.71 -11.10 -11.99
C LYS A 22 12.10 -10.52 -12.19
N GLU A 23 12.68 -10.10 -11.08
CA GLU A 23 14.08 -9.70 -11.00
C GLU A 23 14.75 -10.60 -9.96
N ASN A 24 15.86 -11.25 -10.32
CA ASN A 24 16.58 -12.18 -9.45
C ASN A 24 15.69 -13.28 -8.84
N GLY A 25 14.80 -13.85 -9.66
CA GLY A 25 13.86 -14.91 -9.26
C GLY A 25 12.69 -14.45 -8.39
N ARG A 26 12.58 -13.15 -8.07
CA ARG A 26 11.52 -12.59 -7.24
C ARG A 26 10.67 -11.61 -8.02
N TYR A 27 9.36 -11.60 -7.76
CA TYR A 27 8.49 -10.60 -8.36
C TYR A 27 8.92 -9.19 -7.95
N ILE A 28 8.88 -8.24 -8.89
CA ILE A 28 9.13 -6.82 -8.63
C ILE A 28 8.15 -6.28 -7.57
N SER A 29 8.62 -5.31 -6.78
CA SER A 29 7.89 -4.78 -5.63
C SER A 29 6.48 -4.29 -5.97
N GLN A 30 6.33 -3.59 -7.09
CA GLN A 30 5.05 -3.06 -7.60
C GLN A 30 4.04 -4.19 -7.81
N TYR A 31 4.48 -5.28 -8.45
CA TYR A 31 3.61 -6.42 -8.74
C TYR A 31 3.24 -7.17 -7.45
N ARG A 32 4.19 -7.32 -6.53
CA ARG A 32 3.95 -7.96 -5.22
C ARG A 32 2.91 -7.20 -4.40
N THR A 33 3.04 -5.87 -4.29
CA THR A 33 2.10 -5.07 -3.50
C THR A 33 0.73 -5.02 -4.16
N TRP A 34 0.67 -4.87 -5.48
CA TRP A 34 -0.57 -4.93 -6.25
C TRP A 34 -1.32 -6.26 -6.08
N ARG A 35 -0.60 -7.38 -6.25
CA ARG A 35 -1.18 -8.72 -6.07
C ARG A 35 -1.61 -8.97 -4.63
N SER A 36 -0.85 -8.48 -3.64
CA SER A 36 -1.23 -8.56 -2.23
C SER A 36 -2.52 -7.77 -1.95
N MET A 37 -2.64 -6.57 -2.50
CA MET A 37 -3.84 -5.73 -2.39
C MET A 37 -5.07 -6.42 -2.99
N LEU A 38 -4.96 -6.96 -4.21
CA LEU A 38 -6.02 -7.75 -4.85
C LEU A 38 -6.42 -8.96 -4.03
N ARG A 39 -5.45 -9.72 -3.50
CA ARG A 39 -5.70 -10.89 -2.67
C ARG A 39 -6.45 -10.53 -1.38
N GLN A 40 -6.09 -9.43 -0.74
CA GLN A 40 -6.78 -8.97 0.47
C GLN A 40 -8.25 -8.58 0.19
N ALA A 41 -8.53 -7.95 -0.97
CA ALA A 41 -9.87 -7.49 -1.32
C ALA A 41 -10.77 -8.55 -1.99
N TYR A 42 -10.20 -9.44 -2.81
CA TYR A 42 -10.95 -10.34 -3.68
C TYR A 42 -10.41 -11.79 -3.70
N GLY A 43 -9.43 -12.11 -2.85
CA GLY A 43 -8.94 -13.48 -2.69
C GLY A 43 -10.02 -14.44 -2.18
N VAL A 44 -9.95 -15.69 -2.63
CA VAL A 44 -10.93 -16.76 -2.39
C VAL A 44 -11.00 -17.18 -0.92
N ASP A 45 -9.89 -17.07 -0.19
CA ASP A 45 -9.84 -17.37 1.24
C ASP A 45 -10.32 -16.18 2.08
N ILE A 46 -11.63 -15.98 2.10
CA ILE A 46 -12.29 -14.88 2.81
C ILE A 46 -12.22 -15.08 4.33
N LYS A 47 -12.24 -16.33 4.81
CA LYS A 47 -12.29 -16.67 6.24
C LYS A 47 -11.05 -16.22 7.03
N ASN A 48 -9.90 -16.09 6.35
CA ASN A 48 -8.63 -15.67 6.95
C ASN A 48 -8.30 -14.19 6.72
N ARG A 49 -9.27 -13.37 6.27
CA ARG A 49 -9.03 -11.94 6.07
C ARG A 49 -8.95 -11.22 7.42
N ARG A 50 -7.83 -10.54 7.64
CA ARG A 50 -7.65 -9.66 8.81
C ARG A 50 -8.66 -8.51 8.85
N VAL A 51 -9.13 -8.07 7.67
CA VAL A 51 -10.07 -6.95 7.55
C VAL A 51 -11.10 -7.26 6.47
N GLU A 52 -12.38 -7.21 6.84
CA GLU A 52 -13.50 -7.44 5.93
C GLU A 52 -13.95 -6.17 5.21
N GLY A 53 -14.53 -6.34 4.01
CA GLY A 53 -15.10 -5.24 3.21
C GLY A 53 -14.06 -4.38 2.47
N LEU A 54 -12.86 -4.90 2.24
CA LEU A 54 -11.84 -4.19 1.48
C LEU A 54 -12.25 -4.06 0.00
N THR A 55 -12.18 -2.84 -0.51
CA THR A 55 -12.43 -2.52 -1.92
C THR A 55 -11.22 -1.83 -2.55
N ILE A 56 -11.17 -1.82 -3.89
CA ILE A 56 -10.11 -1.18 -4.68
C ILE A 56 -10.78 -0.33 -5.78
N CYS A 57 -10.22 0.83 -6.10
CA CYS A 57 -10.65 1.61 -7.27
C CYS A 57 -10.46 0.84 -8.57
N LYS A 58 -11.33 1.06 -9.57
CA LYS A 58 -11.36 0.28 -10.82
C LYS A 58 -10.06 0.40 -11.61
N GLU A 59 -9.42 1.57 -11.55
CA GLU A 59 -8.17 1.84 -12.23
C GLU A 59 -7.07 0.88 -11.75
N TRP A 60 -7.04 0.57 -10.46
CA TRP A 60 -6.06 -0.35 -9.87
C TRP A 60 -6.39 -1.82 -10.06
N PHE A 61 -7.45 -2.16 -10.81
CA PHE A 61 -7.58 -3.51 -11.37
C PHE A 61 -6.58 -3.74 -12.49
N TYR A 62 -6.05 -2.68 -13.11
CA TYR A 62 -5.02 -2.77 -14.14
C TYR A 62 -3.65 -2.54 -13.51
N PHE A 63 -2.73 -3.48 -13.74
CA PHE A 63 -1.40 -3.41 -13.17
C PHE A 63 -0.64 -2.18 -13.66
N SER A 64 -0.77 -1.79 -14.93
CA SER A 64 -0.12 -0.59 -15.50
C SER A 64 -0.45 0.68 -14.72
N LYS A 65 -1.72 0.87 -14.35
CA LYS A 65 -2.22 2.04 -13.61
C LYS A 65 -1.73 2.05 -12.17
N TYR A 66 -1.75 0.89 -11.51
CA TYR A 66 -1.17 0.77 -10.17
C TYR A 66 0.33 1.02 -10.19
N LYS A 67 1.05 0.41 -11.15
CA LYS A 67 2.50 0.56 -11.32
C LYS A 67 2.89 2.02 -11.54
N ALA A 68 2.18 2.74 -12.39
CA ALA A 68 2.43 4.17 -12.62
C ALA A 68 2.27 5.00 -11.33
N TRP A 69 1.23 4.73 -10.54
CA TRP A 69 1.09 5.37 -9.23
C TRP A 69 2.21 4.98 -8.27
N TYR A 70 2.56 3.69 -8.22
CA TYR A 70 3.61 3.18 -7.36
C TYR A 70 4.95 3.84 -7.69
N ASP A 71 5.37 3.84 -8.95
CA ASP A 71 6.67 4.34 -9.38
C ASP A 71 6.82 5.86 -9.12
N THR A 72 5.74 6.62 -9.27
CA THR A 72 5.74 8.06 -8.98
C THR A 72 5.76 8.39 -7.48
N ASN A 73 5.27 7.48 -6.63
CA ASN A 73 5.11 7.75 -5.19
C ASN A 73 6.04 6.93 -4.29
N LYS A 74 6.77 5.94 -4.83
CA LYS A 74 7.63 5.06 -4.05
C LYS A 74 8.72 5.85 -3.35
N LEU A 75 9.00 5.44 -2.12
CA LEU A 75 10.13 5.89 -1.33
C LEU A 75 10.87 4.65 -0.84
N ASP A 76 12.19 4.72 -0.79
CA ASP A 76 13.00 3.60 -0.33
C ASP A 76 12.70 3.31 1.14
N ARG A 77 12.58 2.02 1.48
CA ARG A 77 12.22 1.54 2.83
C ARG A 77 10.81 1.95 3.29
N PHE A 78 9.91 2.25 2.35
CA PHE A 78 8.49 2.52 2.64
C PHE A 78 7.60 1.40 2.09
N TYR A 79 6.37 1.32 2.59
CA TYR A 79 5.32 0.46 2.06
C TYR A 79 4.01 1.22 1.86
N VAL A 80 3.14 0.67 1.01
CA VAL A 80 1.82 1.24 0.74
C VAL A 80 0.88 0.91 1.91
N SER A 81 0.46 1.93 2.65
CA SER A 81 -0.63 1.86 3.62
C SER A 81 -1.89 2.51 3.05
N ARG A 82 -3.06 2.01 3.46
CA ARG A 82 -4.37 2.58 3.11
C ARG A 82 -5.04 3.33 4.25
N ASP A 83 -4.62 3.04 5.48
CA ASP A 83 -5.35 3.29 6.72
C ASP A 83 -4.56 4.21 7.66
N ILE A 84 -3.25 4.34 7.47
CA ILE A 84 -2.47 5.33 8.23
C ILE A 84 -2.88 6.75 7.85
N LYS A 85 -3.15 7.03 6.56
CA LYS A 85 -3.63 8.36 6.17
C LYS A 85 -5.04 8.61 6.69
N ILE A 86 -5.91 7.62 6.62
CA ILE A 86 -7.33 7.70 6.98
C ILE A 86 -7.65 6.48 7.85
N PRO A 87 -7.68 6.62 9.20
CA PRO A 87 -7.93 5.51 10.11
C PRO A 87 -9.19 4.73 9.74
N GLY A 88 -9.09 3.39 9.76
CA GLY A 88 -10.21 2.50 9.42
C GLY A 88 -10.64 2.51 7.94
N ASN A 89 -9.93 3.22 7.05
CA ASN A 89 -10.30 3.27 5.64
C ASN A 89 -10.37 1.87 5.04
N LYS A 90 -11.49 1.60 4.35
CA LYS A 90 -11.82 0.33 3.69
C LYS A 90 -11.62 0.30 2.17
N HIS A 91 -11.03 1.34 1.56
CA HIS A 91 -10.86 1.44 0.11
C HIS A 91 -9.42 1.77 -0.35
N TYR A 92 -8.85 0.97 -1.25
CA TYR A 92 -7.56 1.24 -1.89
C TYR A 92 -7.73 2.15 -3.11
N SER A 93 -7.14 3.34 -3.08
CA SER A 93 -7.08 4.26 -4.23
C SER A 93 -5.91 5.24 -4.11
N PRO A 94 -5.48 5.92 -5.20
CA PRO A 94 -4.39 6.90 -5.17
C PRO A 94 -4.56 8.02 -4.13
N GLN A 95 -5.80 8.41 -3.85
CA GLN A 95 -6.14 9.51 -2.94
C GLN A 95 -6.11 9.08 -1.48
N ARG A 96 -6.35 7.79 -1.21
CA ARG A 96 -6.47 7.23 0.15
C ARG A 96 -5.21 6.52 0.60
N CYS A 97 -4.50 5.88 -0.34
CA CYS A 97 -3.24 5.20 -0.06
C CYS A 97 -2.05 6.17 -0.05
N ILE A 98 -1.05 5.81 0.72
CA ILE A 98 0.21 6.55 0.80
C ILE A 98 1.36 5.60 1.14
N PHE A 99 2.58 5.96 0.72
CA PHE A 99 3.78 5.30 1.20
C PHE A 99 4.12 5.79 2.60
N VAL A 100 4.41 4.86 3.51
CA VAL A 100 4.82 5.14 4.89
C VAL A 100 6.08 4.33 5.25
N PRO A 101 6.90 4.79 6.21
CA PRO A 101 8.01 3.99 6.73
C PRO A 101 7.52 2.65 7.30
N TYR A 102 8.29 1.58 7.11
CA TYR A 102 7.94 0.25 7.65
C TYR A 102 7.72 0.23 9.17
N ALA A 103 8.47 1.05 9.92
CA ALA A 103 8.36 1.14 11.38
C ALA A 103 6.94 1.54 11.83
N TRP A 104 6.25 2.37 11.06
CA TRP A 104 4.92 2.87 11.41
C TRP A 104 3.88 1.76 11.47
N GLY A 105 3.99 0.75 10.60
CA GLY A 105 3.08 -0.38 10.60
C GLY A 105 3.09 -1.16 11.91
N ARG A 106 4.24 -1.24 12.60
CA ARG A 106 4.35 -1.89 13.91
C ARG A 106 3.87 -0.97 15.04
N LEU A 107 4.18 0.31 14.96
CA LEU A 107 3.86 1.29 16.00
C LEU A 107 2.36 1.59 16.06
N LEU A 108 1.71 1.71 14.89
CA LEU A 108 0.32 2.12 14.75
C LEU A 108 -0.68 0.96 14.69
N SER A 109 -0.23 -0.30 14.69
CA SER A 109 -1.13 -1.48 14.65
C SER A 109 -1.52 -2.02 16.02
N ARG A 110 -1.08 -1.38 17.11
CA ARG A 110 -1.31 -1.85 18.49
C ARG A 110 -2.54 -1.19 19.08
N GLU A 111 -3.32 -1.93 19.86
CA GLU A 111 -4.44 -1.38 20.65
C GLU A 111 -3.93 -0.31 21.64
N ASN A 112 -2.77 -0.55 22.24
CA ASN A 112 -2.03 0.42 23.06
C ASN A 112 -0.78 0.87 22.30
N VAL A 113 -0.84 2.08 21.76
CA VAL A 113 0.30 2.70 21.06
C VAL A 113 1.31 3.19 22.08
N ASP A 114 2.57 2.79 21.91
CA ASP A 114 3.69 3.33 22.66
C ASP A 114 3.97 4.75 22.16
N LEU A 115 3.46 5.74 22.88
CA LEU A 115 3.54 7.15 22.48
C LEU A 115 4.98 7.62 22.39
N TYR A 116 5.86 7.18 23.31
CA TYR A 116 7.26 7.60 23.28
C TYR A 116 7.96 7.11 22.02
N ALA A 117 7.84 5.81 21.72
CA ALA A 117 8.40 5.24 20.49
C ALA A 117 7.78 5.85 19.22
N LEU A 118 6.49 6.23 19.27
CA LEU A 118 5.84 6.94 18.17
C LEU A 118 6.46 8.33 17.97
N TYR A 119 6.61 9.12 19.02
CA TYR A 119 7.21 10.46 18.93
C TYR A 119 8.64 10.40 18.42
N GLU A 120 9.48 9.49 18.94
CA GLU A 120 10.85 9.32 18.46
C GLU A 120 10.90 8.99 16.96
N GLU A 121 10.04 8.09 16.49
CA GLU A 121 9.97 7.73 15.08
C GLU A 121 9.49 8.91 14.20
N MET A 122 8.57 9.74 14.71
CA MET A 122 8.09 10.92 14.00
C MET A 122 9.16 12.02 13.93
N GLU A 123 9.94 12.23 14.98
CA GLU A 123 11.08 13.16 14.98
C GLU A 123 12.21 12.68 14.05
N ARG A 124 12.50 11.38 14.04
CA ARG A 124 13.40 10.78 13.04
C ARG A 124 12.91 11.09 11.62
N CYS A 125 11.62 10.88 11.35
CA CYS A 125 11.04 11.18 10.03
C CYS A 125 11.15 12.66 9.67
N ARG A 126 10.92 13.57 10.63
CA ARG A 126 11.07 15.03 10.44
C ARG A 126 12.49 15.42 10.05
N THR A 127 13.48 14.72 10.60
CA THR A 127 14.89 14.95 10.32
C THR A 127 15.32 14.35 8.98
N GLU A 128 15.01 13.07 8.74
CA GLU A 128 15.49 12.34 7.56
C GLU A 128 14.76 12.71 6.27
N TYR A 129 13.50 13.15 6.37
CA TYR A 129 12.63 13.41 5.22
C TYR A 129 12.03 14.82 5.25
N SER A 130 12.73 15.80 5.82
CA SER A 130 12.27 17.19 5.99
C SER A 130 11.74 17.82 4.69
N ASP A 131 12.36 17.49 3.55
CA ASP A 131 12.00 18.05 2.25
C ASP A 131 10.74 17.41 1.64
N ASN A 132 10.31 16.25 2.17
CA ASN A 132 9.10 15.58 1.74
C ASN A 132 7.87 16.18 2.41
N LYS A 133 7.40 17.31 1.88
CA LYS A 133 6.23 18.05 2.40
C LYS A 133 4.99 17.17 2.59
N LYS A 134 4.76 16.19 1.71
CA LYS A 134 3.61 15.27 1.80
C LYS A 134 3.74 14.33 3.01
N LEU A 135 4.94 13.80 3.25
CA LEU A 135 5.22 13.00 4.42
C LEU A 135 5.19 13.83 5.70
N MET A 136 5.74 15.06 5.69
CA MET A 136 5.72 15.95 6.86
C MET A 136 4.31 16.34 7.27
N LYS A 137 3.44 16.59 6.28
CA LYS A 137 2.01 16.75 6.56
C LYS A 137 1.43 15.51 7.21
N LEU A 138 1.73 14.31 6.69
CA LEU A 138 1.24 13.06 7.28
C LEU A 138 1.77 12.85 8.71
N VAL A 139 3.05 13.11 8.98
CA VAL A 139 3.66 13.04 10.32
C VAL A 139 2.86 13.90 11.29
N ASN A 140 2.61 15.16 10.92
CA ASN A 140 1.84 16.09 11.74
C ASN A 140 0.39 15.63 11.93
N ASP A 141 -0.23 15.08 10.89
CA ASP A 141 -1.61 14.56 10.96
C ASP A 141 -1.70 13.31 11.84
N VAL A 142 -0.65 12.47 11.91
CA VAL A 142 -0.58 11.31 12.81
C VAL A 142 -0.38 11.77 14.25
N LEU A 143 0.56 12.68 14.50
CA LEU A 143 0.83 13.22 15.84
C LEU A 143 -0.34 13.98 16.46
N LYS A 144 -1.32 14.44 15.67
CA LYS A 144 -2.54 15.08 16.20
C LYS A 144 -3.61 14.09 16.68
N ARG A 145 -3.45 12.80 16.37
CA ARG A 145 -4.43 11.75 16.72
C ARG A 145 -4.12 11.07 18.04
N TYR A 146 -2.92 11.29 18.56
CA TYR A 146 -2.34 10.71 19.76
C TYR A 146 -1.85 11.85 20.64
#